data_AF-A0AAP5BMQ9-F1
#
_entry.id   AF-A0AAP5BMQ9-F1
#
_cell.length_a   1.000
_cell.length_b   1.000
_cell.length_c   1.000
_cell.angle_alpha   90.00
_cell.angle_beta   90.00
_cell.angle_gamma   90.00
#
_symmetry.space_group_name_H-M   'P 1'
#
loop_
_entity.id
_entity.type
_entity.pdbx_description
1 polymer ?
#
loop_
_entity_poly.entity_id
_entity_poly.type
_entity_poly.pdbx_seq_one_letter_code
_entity_poly.pdbx_strand_id
1 'polypeptide(L)'
;MSDAVEPIDPAQLSREQKLTIIYRHTHRDFKGHAGPQWGEHQGKKSILVNVKGSTCLVLLEHLSDEQIADKLPYALTKEADRRAKTKKAVAK
;
A
#
# COMPACT_ATOMS: atom_id res chain seq x y z
N MET A 1 26.25 -14.41 0.87
CA MET A 1 26.33 -13.03 0.36
C MET A 1 25.01 -12.37 0.69
N SER A 2 25.05 -11.37 1.55
CA SER A 2 23.87 -10.67 2.05
C SER A 2 23.22 -9.88 0.92
N ASP A 3 22.08 -10.36 0.42
CA ASP A 3 21.15 -9.52 -0.35
C ASP A 3 20.52 -8.54 0.66
N ALA A 4 21.31 -7.54 1.09
CA ALA A 4 20.80 -6.46 1.91
C ALA A 4 19.81 -5.68 1.03
N VAL A 5 18.52 -5.92 1.26
CA VAL A 5 17.44 -5.20 0.61
C VAL A 5 17.58 -3.74 1.01
N GLU A 6 17.92 -2.86 0.06
CA GLU A 6 18.08 -1.43 0.32
C GLU A 6 16.75 -0.88 0.87
N PRO A 7 16.76 -0.25 2.07
CA PRO A 7 15.56 0.31 2.64
C PRO A 7 15.10 1.51 1.80
N ILE A 8 13.81 1.53 1.44
CA ILE A 8 13.18 2.64 0.73
C ILE A 8 12.88 3.74 1.74
N ASP A 9 13.47 4.92 1.57
CA ASP A 9 13.20 6.08 2.43
C ASP A 9 11.77 6.62 2.19
N PRO A 10 10.86 6.57 3.19
CA PRO A 10 9.51 7.10 3.08
C PRO A 10 9.46 8.62 2.87
N ALA A 11 10.49 9.38 3.24
CA ALA A 11 10.53 10.84 3.08
C ALA A 11 10.68 11.25 1.60
N GLN A 12 11.26 10.39 0.76
CA GLN A 12 11.44 10.63 -0.67
C GLN A 12 10.21 10.23 -1.51
N LEU A 13 9.17 9.68 -0.89
CA LEU A 13 7.97 9.21 -1.59
C LEU A 13 6.86 10.26 -1.57
N SER A 14 6.27 10.52 -2.73
CA SER A 14 5.01 11.26 -2.83
C SER A 14 3.88 10.50 -2.14
N ARG A 15 2.81 11.22 -1.76
CA ARG A 15 1.61 10.60 -1.19
C ARG A 15 1.03 9.51 -2.11
N GLU A 16 0.95 9.77 -3.41
CA GLU A 16 0.46 8.81 -4.40
C GLU A 16 1.32 7.55 -4.50
N GLN A 17 2.65 7.71 -4.41
CA GLN A 17 3.58 6.57 -4.39
C GLN A 17 3.38 5.73 -3.13
N LYS A 18 3.22 6.37 -1.96
CA LYS A 18 2.90 5.68 -0.69
C LYS A 18 1.59 4.90 -0.82
N LEU A 19 0.53 5.51 -1.31
CA LEU A 19 -0.77 4.86 -1.53
C LEU A 19 -0.67 3.69 -2.52
N THR A 20 0.10 3.85 -3.59
CA THR A 20 0.33 2.80 -4.59
C THR A 20 1.04 1.60 -3.97
N ILE A 21 2.08 1.84 -3.17
CA ILE A 21 2.84 0.79 -2.48
C ILE A 21 1.96 0.08 -1.45
N ILE A 22 1.21 0.83 -0.64
CA ILE A 22 0.25 0.28 0.33
C ILE A 22 -0.76 -0.62 -0.38
N TYR A 23 -1.44 -0.12 -1.42
CA TYR A 23 -2.46 -0.90 -2.13
C TYR A 23 -1.88 -2.15 -2.80
N ARG A 24 -0.66 -2.05 -3.37
CA ARG A 24 0.02 -3.20 -3.98
C ARG A 24 0.21 -4.34 -2.98
N HIS A 25 0.70 -4.02 -1.79
CA HIS A 25 1.08 -5.01 -0.78
C HIS A 25 0.01 -5.31 0.27
N THR A 26 -1.14 -4.63 0.20
CA THR A 26 -2.33 -5.04 0.94
C THR A 26 -2.87 -6.35 0.39
N HIS A 27 -3.27 -7.27 1.27
CA HIS A 27 -3.87 -8.55 0.88
C HIS A 27 -5.15 -8.33 0.06
N ARG A 28 -5.43 -9.21 -0.91
CA ARG A 28 -6.60 -9.08 -1.80
C ARG A 28 -7.93 -9.04 -1.05
N ASP A 29 -8.04 -9.75 0.09
CA ASP A 29 -9.27 -9.77 0.89
C ASP A 29 -9.49 -8.45 1.66
N PHE A 30 -8.46 -7.60 1.76
CA PHE A 30 -8.51 -6.32 2.46
C PHE A 30 -8.48 -5.11 1.52
N LYS A 31 -8.56 -5.32 0.21
CA LYS A 31 -8.59 -4.24 -0.79
C LYS A 31 -9.56 -4.56 -1.92
N GLY A 32 -10.05 -3.53 -2.59
CA GLY A 32 -10.94 -3.70 -3.72
C GLY A 32 -11.17 -2.41 -4.47
N HIS A 33 -12.34 -2.35 -5.10
CA HIS A 33 -12.87 -1.15 -5.72
C HIS A 33 -14.22 -0.81 -5.07
N ALA A 34 -14.53 0.47 -4.95
CA ALA A 34 -15.79 0.97 -4.45
C ALA A 34 -16.95 0.53 -5.36
N GLY A 35 -17.99 -0.04 -4.75
CA GLY A 35 -19.20 -0.48 -5.46
C GLY A 35 -20.17 0.67 -5.77
N PRO A 36 -21.34 0.37 -6.39
CA PRO A 36 -22.33 1.38 -6.79
C PRO A 36 -22.83 2.27 -5.64
N GLN A 37 -22.83 1.77 -4.40
CA GLN A 37 -23.25 2.52 -3.22
C GLN A 37 -22.36 3.73 -2.90
N TRP A 38 -21.19 3.84 -3.54
CA TRP A 38 -20.25 4.94 -3.38
C TRP A 38 -20.49 6.09 -4.37
N GLY A 39 -21.52 6.01 -5.23
CA GLY A 39 -21.88 7.07 -6.16
C GLY A 39 -20.73 7.46 -7.09
N GLU A 40 -20.32 8.72 -7.06
CA GLU A 40 -19.22 9.27 -7.89
C GLU A 40 -17.87 8.60 -7.65
N HIS A 41 -17.69 7.90 -6.53
CA HIS A 41 -16.47 7.16 -6.23
C HIS A 41 -16.50 5.71 -6.70
N GLN A 42 -17.57 5.27 -7.38
CA GLN A 42 -17.65 3.92 -7.93
C GLN A 42 -16.41 3.60 -8.79
N GLY A 43 -15.85 2.41 -8.58
CA GLY A 43 -14.65 1.95 -9.29
C GLY A 43 -13.33 2.48 -8.72
N LYS A 44 -13.34 3.46 -7.80
CA LYS A 44 -12.12 3.90 -7.12
C LYS A 44 -11.58 2.83 -6.16
N LYS A 45 -10.26 2.81 -5.95
CA LYS A 45 -9.61 1.84 -5.06
C LYS A 45 -10.07 2.03 -3.61
N SER A 46 -10.41 0.93 -2.95
CA SER A 46 -10.79 0.88 -1.53
C SER A 46 -9.91 -0.08 -0.74
N ILE A 47 -9.79 0.16 0.56
CA ILE A 47 -9.00 -0.64 1.49
C ILE A 47 -9.70 -0.72 2.86
N LEU A 48 -9.55 -1.85 3.53
CA LEU A 48 -9.98 -2.04 4.91
C LEU A 48 -8.96 -1.45 5.90
N VAL A 49 -9.47 -0.66 6.84
CA VAL A 49 -8.68 0.00 7.89
C VAL A 49 -9.31 -0.25 9.26
N ASN A 50 -8.47 -0.32 10.29
CA ASN A 50 -8.96 -0.28 11.66
C ASN A 50 -9.03 1.18 12.10
N VAL A 51 -10.20 1.63 12.54
CA VAL A 51 -10.43 2.97 13.10
C VAL A 51 -11.06 2.78 14.47
N LYS A 52 -10.31 3.11 15.52
CA LYS A 52 -10.76 3.06 16.92
C LYS A 52 -11.43 1.71 17.28
N GLY A 53 -10.83 0.59 16.85
CA GLY A 53 -11.33 -0.75 17.14
C GLY A 53 -12.41 -1.26 16.19
N SER A 54 -12.89 -0.43 15.26
CA SER A 54 -13.83 -0.84 14.20
C SER A 54 -13.10 -1.09 12.88
N THR A 55 -13.60 -2.06 12.11
CA THR A 55 -13.09 -2.33 10.76
C THR A 55 -13.95 -1.58 9.75
N CYS A 56 -13.35 -0.60 9.06
CA CYS A 56 -14.03 0.26 8.11
C CYS A 56 -13.45 0.08 6.70
N LEU A 57 -14.33 0.07 5.70
CA LEU A 57 -13.94 0.17 4.30
C LEU A 57 -13.84 1.64 3.91
N VAL A 58 -12.69 2.08 3.42
CA VAL A 58 -12.44 3.48 3.03
C VAL A 58 -11.84 3.55 1.62
N LEU A 59 -11.94 4.71 0.97
CA LEU A 59 -11.22 4.97 -0.27
C LEU A 59 -9.72 5.10 0.02
N LEU A 60 -8.90 4.53 -0.86
CA LEU A 60 -7.45 4.59 -0.74
C LEU A 60 -6.94 6.03 -0.76
N GLU A 61 -7.50 6.88 -1.62
CA GLU A 61 -7.14 8.30 -1.74
C GLU A 61 -7.43 9.11 -0.45
N HIS A 62 -8.39 8.65 0.35
CA HIS A 62 -8.83 9.32 1.58
C HIS A 62 -8.11 8.83 2.85
N LEU A 63 -7.10 7.97 2.75
CA LEU A 63 -6.33 7.57 3.93
C LEU A 63 -5.69 8.79 4.60
N SER A 64 -5.89 8.95 5.92
CA SER A 64 -5.21 10.00 6.66
C SER A 64 -3.69 9.75 6.70
N ASP A 65 -2.91 10.79 7.01
CA ASP A 65 -1.46 10.64 7.13
C ASP A 65 -1.07 9.65 8.24
N GLU A 66 -1.86 9.59 9.32
CA GLU A 66 -1.71 8.59 10.39
C GLU A 66 -1.95 7.16 9.88
N GLN A 67 -3.01 6.95 9.09
CA GLN A 67 -3.31 5.64 8.49
C GLN A 67 -2.26 5.22 7.46
N ILE A 68 -1.70 6.20 6.72
CA ILE A 68 -0.58 5.96 5.82
C ILE A 68 0.65 5.56 6.64
N ALA A 69 0.98 6.30 7.71
CA ALA A 69 2.11 6.02 8.57
C ALA A 69 2.04 4.64 9.24
N ASP A 70 0.83 4.19 9.62
CA ASP A 70 0.58 2.86 10.18
C ASP A 70 0.83 1.73 9.15
N LYS A 71 0.35 1.89 7.91
CA LYS A 71 0.41 0.85 6.88
C LYS A 71 1.72 0.79 6.09
N LEU A 72 2.38 1.93 5.94
CA LEU A 72 3.52 2.10 5.06
C LEU A 72 4.73 1.21 5.44
N PRO A 73 5.12 1.03 6.72
CA PRO A 73 6.30 0.24 7.08
C PRO A 73 6.28 -1.19 6.56
N TYR A 74 5.14 -1.88 6.71
CA TYR A 74 4.97 -3.23 6.17
C TYR A 74 5.04 -3.24 4.64
N ALA A 75 4.37 -2.28 3.99
CA ALA A 75 4.33 -2.19 2.54
C ALA A 75 5.72 -1.88 1.94
N LEU A 76 6.55 -1.08 2.61
CA LEU A 76 7.93 -0.79 2.18
C LEU A 76 8.83 -2.01 2.27
N THR A 77 8.72 -2.79 3.35
CA THR A 77 9.44 -4.07 3.49
C THR A 77 9.15 -4.98 2.29
N LYS A 78 7.86 -5.18 1.98
CA LYS A 78 7.44 -6.01 0.84
C LYS A 78 7.84 -5.44 -0.51
N GLU A 79 7.83 -4.11 -0.65
CA GLU A 79 8.24 -3.46 -1.89
C GLU A 79 9.74 -3.61 -2.15
N ALA A 80 10.55 -3.50 -1.10
CA ALA A 80 11.98 -3.66 -1.21
C ALA A 80 12.35 -5.13 -1.55
N ASP A 81 11.70 -6.12 -0.92
CA ASP A 81 11.80 -7.53 -1.28
C ASP A 81 11.46 -7.78 -2.77
N ARG A 82 10.37 -7.17 -3.24
CA ARG A 82 9.93 -7.29 -4.64
C ARG A 82 10.97 -6.71 -5.61
N ARG A 83 11.53 -5.54 -5.29
CA ARG A 83 12.57 -4.88 -6.10
C ARG A 83 13.85 -5.72 -6.17
N ALA A 84 14.30 -6.27 -5.04
CA ALA A 84 15.47 -7.15 -5.00
C ALA A 84 15.28 -8.41 -5.87
N LYS A 85 14.12 -9.08 -5.75
CA LYS A 85 13.76 -10.24 -6.58
C LYS A 85 13.72 -9.89 -8.07
N THR A 86 13.16 -8.73 -8.42
CA THR A 86 13.08 -8.26 -9.81
C THR A 86 14.48 -7.98 -10.38
N LYS A 87 15.37 -7.30 -9.62
CA LYS A 87 16.76 -7.04 -10.02
C LYS A 87 17.52 -8.33 -10.28
N LYS A 88 17.38 -9.33 -9.41
CA LYS A 88 18.00 -10.65 -9.57
C LYS A 88 17.51 -11.40 -10.81
N ALA A 89 16.23 -11.29 -11.15
CA ALA A 89 15.66 -11.93 -12.34
C ALA A 89 16.15 -11.30 -13.65
N VAL A 90 16.38 -9.99 -13.67
CA VAL A 90 16.89 -9.26 -14.85
C VAL A 90 18.40 -9.47 -15.06
N ALA A 91 19.15 -9.68 -13.99
CA ALA A 91 20.60 -9.91 -14.05
C ALA A 91 21.00 -11.37 -14.41
N LYS A 92 20.03 -12.26 -14.59
CA LYS A 92 20.22 -13.66 -14.98
C LYS A 92 19.89 -13.83 -16.46
#